data_AF-A0A518BDI6-F1
#
_entry.id   AF-A0A518BDI6-F1
#
_cell.length_a   1.000
_cell.length_b   1.000
_cell.length_c   1.000
_cell.angle_alpha   90.00
_cell.angle_beta   90.00
_cell.angle_gamma   90.00
#
_symmetry.space_group_name_H-M   'P 1'
#
loop_
_entity.id
_entity.type
_entity.pdbx_description
1 polymer ?
#
loop_
_entity_poly.entity_id
_entity_poly.type
_entity_poly.pdbx_seq_one_letter_code
_entity_poly.pdbx_strand_id
1 'polypeptide(L)'
;MSAPRPDPLERALPEIAARVARRLLAGGGDGQRLGGIHVTGGAVPRPGSRGAATPGPAGAGPGSDPGPAAGRSRAVVTVECLAGVADGGRFAVPIDALVTALARDEARRRSIELTSTGGGGALRVALGSDHGGFELKGLLAAQLTEQGHRVHDLGTHDEQPVDYPDFAVAVAREVAEGRADVGLCVDGAGIGSAMAANKVPGVRAANCNSVALARNAREHNYANVLTLGGRMVETAAALEIVRAFLGTPFGAQRHGLRVAKIDALDGSAPRRAPISSH
;
A
#
# COMPACT_ATOMS: atom_id res chain seq x y z
N MET A 1 -6.93 -19.16 50.59
CA MET A 1 -7.14 -18.35 49.38
C MET A 1 -6.80 -19.22 48.18
N SER A 2 -7.79 -19.63 47.40
CA SER A 2 -7.58 -20.52 46.24
C SER A 2 -7.09 -19.70 45.04
N ALA A 3 -6.03 -20.16 44.37
CA ALA A 3 -5.51 -19.51 43.17
C ALA A 3 -6.59 -19.44 42.06
N PRO A 4 -6.64 -18.36 41.27
CA PRO A 4 -7.60 -18.23 40.18
C PRO A 4 -7.35 -19.30 39.12
N ARG A 5 -8.42 -19.90 38.60
CA ARG A 5 -8.35 -20.87 37.51
C ARG A 5 -7.92 -20.13 36.23
N PRO A 6 -6.93 -20.64 35.47
CA PRO A 6 -6.43 -19.98 34.26
C PRO A 6 -7.51 -19.93 33.16
N ASP A 7 -7.46 -18.84 32.38
CA ASP A 7 -8.39 -18.46 31.31
C ASP A 7 -8.53 -19.59 30.27
N PRO A 8 -9.76 -19.93 29.83
CA PRO A 8 -9.99 -20.90 28.74
C PRO A 8 -9.12 -20.69 27.49
N LEU A 9 -8.77 -19.44 27.17
CA LEU A 9 -7.90 -19.10 26.04
C LEU A 9 -6.42 -19.45 26.28
N GLU A 10 -5.93 -19.35 27.51
CA GLU A 10 -4.58 -19.78 27.89
C GLU A 10 -4.41 -21.29 27.80
N ARG A 11 -5.48 -22.06 28.02
CA ARG A 11 -5.46 -23.52 27.89
C ARG A 11 -5.42 -24.00 26.43
N ALA A 12 -5.97 -23.22 25.49
CA ALA A 12 -6.09 -23.61 24.09
C ALA A 12 -4.88 -23.23 23.22
N LEU A 13 -4.07 -22.26 23.66
CA LEU A 13 -2.89 -21.74 22.94
C LEU A 13 -1.83 -22.82 22.59
N PRO A 14 -1.48 -23.77 23.48
CA PRO A 14 -0.50 -24.81 23.16
C PRO A 14 -0.98 -25.78 22.06
N GLU A 15 -2.26 -26.14 22.05
CA GLU A 15 -2.84 -27.04 21.04
C GLU A 15 -2.93 -26.36 19.67
N ILE A 16 -3.29 -25.08 19.65
CA ILE A 16 -3.34 -24.27 18.42
C ILE A 16 -1.93 -24.14 17.82
N ALA A 17 -0.91 -23.85 18.65
CA ALA A 17 0.48 -23.76 18.21
C ALA A 17 1.00 -25.11 17.66
N ALA A 18 0.68 -26.23 18.33
CA ALA A 18 1.07 -27.57 17.89
C ALA A 18 0.38 -28.02 16.59
N ARG A 19 -0.84 -27.53 16.32
CA ARG A 19 -1.56 -27.80 15.07
C ARG A 19 -0.99 -27.00 13.89
N VAL A 20 -0.52 -25.78 14.13
CA VAL A 20 0.17 -24.95 13.14
C VAL A 20 1.55 -25.53 12.79
N ALA A 21 2.33 -25.96 13.79
CA ALA A 21 3.66 -26.56 13.57
C ALA A 21 3.60 -27.85 12.73
N ARG A 22 2.60 -28.72 12.98
CA ARG A 22 2.42 -29.97 12.22
C ARG A 22 2.05 -29.75 10.75
N ARG A 23 1.34 -28.67 10.44
CA ARG A 23 1.01 -28.29 9.05
C ARG A 23 2.19 -27.69 8.28
N LEU A 24 3.15 -27.10 8.98
CA LEU A 24 4.34 -26.51 8.35
C LEU A 24 5.38 -27.57 7.94
N LEU A 25 5.40 -28.73 8.59
CA LEU A 25 6.39 -29.79 8.34
C LEU A 25 5.96 -30.82 7.27
N ALA A 26 4.68 -30.86 6.89
CA ALA A 26 4.13 -31.90 6.01
C ALA A 26 4.11 -31.55 4.50
N GLY A 27 4.78 -30.46 4.07
CA GLY A 27 4.64 -29.89 2.72
C GLY A 27 5.74 -30.23 1.70
N GLY A 28 6.52 -31.30 1.90
CA GLY A 28 7.54 -31.73 0.93
C GLY A 28 7.03 -32.86 0.04
N GLY A 29 6.77 -32.58 -1.24
CA GLY A 29 6.40 -33.62 -2.22
C GLY A 29 6.12 -33.08 -3.62
N ASP A 30 6.96 -33.53 -4.54
CA ASP A 30 6.86 -33.58 -6.01
C ASP A 30 6.88 -32.30 -6.85
N GLY A 31 7.83 -32.32 -7.79
CA GLY A 31 8.12 -31.24 -8.71
C GLY A 31 7.53 -31.41 -10.10
N GLN A 32 7.60 -30.33 -10.86
CA GLN A 32 7.71 -30.34 -12.31
C GLN A 32 8.40 -29.04 -12.76
N ARG A 33 9.36 -29.21 -13.67
CA ARG A 33 10.14 -28.16 -14.32
C ARG A 33 9.27 -27.28 -15.21
N LEU A 34 9.76 -26.06 -15.51
CA LEU A 34 9.82 -25.34 -16.81
C LEU A 34 10.06 -23.85 -16.47
N GLY A 35 11.26 -23.29 -16.67
CA GLY A 35 11.73 -22.66 -17.91
C GLY A 35 11.63 -21.12 -17.75
N GLY A 36 12.71 -20.39 -17.45
CA GLY A 36 13.60 -19.78 -18.43
C GLY A 36 13.83 -18.32 -18.05
N ILE A 37 15.08 -17.92 -17.78
CA ILE A 37 15.48 -16.57 -17.39
C ILE A 37 15.63 -15.73 -18.66
N HIS A 38 15.05 -14.52 -18.71
CA HIS A 38 15.33 -13.53 -19.75
C HIS A 38 16.07 -12.34 -19.12
N VAL A 39 17.35 -12.18 -19.48
CA VAL A 39 18.16 -10.99 -19.17
C VAL A 39 18.10 -10.09 -20.39
N THR A 40 17.36 -8.97 -20.31
CA THR A 40 17.42 -7.95 -21.37
C THR A 40 18.59 -7.01 -21.08
N GLY A 41 19.72 -7.26 -21.74
CA GLY A 41 20.78 -6.28 -21.93
C GLY A 41 20.35 -5.26 -22.98
N GLY A 42 20.18 -4.00 -22.58
CA GLY A 42 19.82 -2.90 -23.47
C GLY A 42 21.01 -1.99 -23.72
N ALA A 43 21.54 -2.02 -24.95
CA ALA A 43 22.65 -1.22 -25.42
C ALA A 43 22.34 0.29 -25.53
N VAL A 44 23.41 1.08 -25.45
CA VAL A 44 23.45 2.54 -25.62
C VAL A 44 23.14 2.93 -27.07
N PRO A 45 22.27 3.93 -27.34
CA PRO A 45 22.10 4.47 -28.68
C PRO A 45 23.06 5.64 -28.96
N ARG A 46 23.66 5.64 -30.17
CA ARG A 46 24.37 6.78 -30.78
C ARG A 46 23.50 7.46 -31.85
N PRO A 47 23.75 8.75 -32.19
CA PRO A 47 22.77 9.59 -32.86
C PRO A 47 22.91 9.65 -34.40
N GLY A 48 21.78 9.93 -35.06
CA GLY A 48 21.74 10.73 -36.29
C GLY A 48 21.29 10.02 -37.58
N SER A 49 20.08 10.33 -38.07
CA SER A 49 19.88 11.05 -39.33
C SER A 49 18.39 11.26 -39.63
N ARG A 50 18.12 12.38 -40.33
CA ARG A 50 16.83 13.03 -40.54
C ARG A 50 15.95 12.33 -41.58
N GLY A 51 14.63 12.43 -41.41
CA GLY A 51 13.65 12.23 -42.47
C GLY A 51 12.27 12.72 -42.03
N ALA A 52 11.79 13.80 -42.64
CA ALA A 52 10.50 14.44 -42.36
C ALA A 52 9.36 13.78 -43.16
N ALA A 53 8.17 13.66 -42.58
CA ALA A 53 6.89 13.62 -43.29
C ALA A 53 5.73 13.99 -42.34
N THR A 54 4.81 14.78 -42.85
CA THR A 54 3.69 15.50 -42.21
C THR A 54 2.42 14.63 -41.97
N PRO A 55 1.41 15.13 -41.23
CA PRO A 55 0.34 14.32 -40.62
C PRO A 55 -1.01 14.33 -41.37
N GLY A 56 -1.86 13.33 -41.09
CA GLY A 56 -3.27 13.22 -41.49
C GLY A 56 -4.02 12.12 -40.71
N PRO A 57 -5.37 12.16 -40.61
CA PRO A 57 -6.05 12.12 -39.30
C PRO A 57 -6.86 10.84 -38.95
N ALA A 58 -7.13 10.72 -37.64
CA ALA A 58 -8.26 10.14 -36.91
C ALA A 58 -9.03 8.91 -37.46
N GLY A 59 -9.05 7.84 -36.66
CA GLY A 59 -10.02 6.76 -36.73
C GLY A 59 -10.15 6.07 -35.36
N ALA A 60 -11.29 6.29 -34.69
CA ALA A 60 -11.67 5.64 -33.45
C ALA A 60 -12.21 4.22 -33.71
N GLY A 61 -11.83 3.25 -32.88
CA GLY A 61 -12.36 1.89 -32.85
C GLY A 61 -12.38 1.35 -31.40
N PRO A 62 -13.34 0.50 -31.01
CA PRO A 62 -13.74 0.31 -29.63
C PRO A 62 -12.91 -0.73 -28.85
N GLY A 63 -12.96 -0.55 -27.52
CA GLY A 63 -12.46 -1.38 -26.42
C GLY A 63 -11.98 -2.79 -26.72
N SER A 64 -10.68 -3.00 -26.51
CA SER A 64 -10.14 -4.29 -26.09
C SER A 64 -10.00 -4.27 -24.56
N ASP A 65 -10.72 -5.18 -23.90
CA ASP A 65 -10.53 -5.49 -22.48
C ASP A 65 -9.06 -5.80 -22.18
N PRO A 66 -8.43 -5.15 -21.17
CA PRO A 66 -7.17 -5.65 -20.67
C PRO A 66 -7.47 -6.81 -19.72
N GLY A 67 -7.14 -8.03 -20.16
CA GLY A 67 -7.12 -9.24 -19.35
C GLY A 67 -6.23 -9.11 -18.08
N PRO A 68 -6.22 -10.15 -17.22
CA PRO A 68 -5.68 -10.06 -15.87
C PRO A 68 -4.20 -9.64 -15.88
N ALA A 69 -3.93 -8.54 -15.18
CA ALA A 69 -2.61 -7.92 -15.12
C ALA A 69 -1.56 -8.89 -14.56
N ALA A 70 -0.56 -9.18 -15.40
CA ALA A 70 0.66 -9.88 -15.01
C ALA A 70 1.35 -9.17 -13.84
N GLY A 71 1.89 -9.95 -12.90
CA GLY A 71 2.53 -9.45 -11.68
C GLY A 71 3.62 -8.42 -11.97
N ARG A 72 3.45 -7.21 -11.45
CA ARG A 72 4.45 -6.13 -11.58
C ARG A 72 5.65 -6.44 -10.70
N SER A 73 6.83 -6.60 -11.32
CA SER A 73 8.12 -6.64 -10.61
C SER A 73 8.40 -5.25 -10.00
N ARG A 74 8.78 -5.21 -8.73
CA ARG A 74 9.26 -3.98 -8.08
C ARG A 74 10.54 -3.50 -8.77
N ALA A 75 10.65 -2.19 -9.00
CA ALA A 75 11.88 -1.59 -9.50
C ALA A 75 13.00 -1.76 -8.46
N VAL A 76 14.21 -2.12 -8.88
CA VAL A 76 15.38 -2.25 -8.00
C VAL A 76 16.40 -1.19 -8.40
N VAL A 77 16.77 -0.32 -7.46
CA VAL A 77 17.82 0.69 -7.67
C VAL A 77 19.15 0.11 -7.21
N THR A 78 20.03 -0.12 -8.18
CA THR A 78 21.39 -0.64 -8.00
C THR A 78 22.42 0.48 -8.19
N VAL A 79 23.71 0.17 -7.98
CA VAL A 79 24.81 1.14 -8.15
C VAL A 79 24.86 1.67 -9.59
N GLU A 80 24.54 0.82 -10.56
CA GLU A 80 24.54 1.15 -11.98
C GLU A 80 23.56 2.27 -12.31
N CYS A 81 22.42 2.35 -11.59
CA CYS A 81 21.46 3.44 -11.74
C CYS A 81 22.07 4.82 -11.40
N LEU A 82 23.10 4.85 -10.54
CA LEU A 82 23.76 6.08 -10.10
C LEU A 82 24.98 6.46 -10.96
N ALA A 83 25.39 5.61 -11.90
CA ALA A 83 26.62 5.80 -12.68
C ALA A 83 26.62 7.11 -13.49
N GLY A 84 25.45 7.56 -13.96
CA GLY A 84 25.28 8.79 -14.75
C GLY A 84 25.00 10.06 -13.94
N VAL A 85 24.89 9.97 -12.61
CA VAL A 85 24.58 11.13 -11.75
C VAL A 85 25.88 11.80 -11.34
N ALA A 86 25.96 13.13 -11.38
CA ALA A 86 27.14 13.86 -10.89
C ALA A 86 27.26 13.78 -9.35
N ASP A 87 28.49 13.93 -8.83
CA ASP A 87 28.73 14.03 -7.39
C ASP A 87 28.01 15.27 -6.82
N GLY A 88 27.31 15.13 -5.70
CA GLY A 88 26.42 16.17 -5.18
C GLY A 88 25.07 16.29 -5.89
N GLY A 89 24.81 15.44 -6.89
CA GLY A 89 23.59 15.47 -7.71
C GLY A 89 22.36 14.88 -7.01
N ARG A 90 21.23 14.92 -7.71
CA ARG A 90 19.97 14.32 -7.25
C ARG A 90 19.61 13.11 -8.10
N PHE A 91 19.17 12.04 -7.46
CA PHE A 91 18.68 10.85 -8.12
C PHE A 91 17.26 10.51 -7.68
N ALA A 92 16.38 10.44 -8.67
CA ALA A 92 14.97 10.15 -8.53
C ALA A 92 14.73 8.65 -8.23
N VAL A 93 14.19 8.34 -7.05
CA VAL A 93 13.88 6.96 -6.63
C VAL A 93 12.36 6.76 -6.62
N PRO A 94 11.79 5.78 -7.34
CA PRO A 94 10.38 5.46 -7.19
C PRO A 94 10.05 4.99 -5.76
N ILE A 95 8.89 5.37 -5.23
CA ILE A 95 8.56 5.13 -3.80
C ILE A 95 8.46 3.64 -3.42
N ASP A 96 8.19 2.78 -4.40
CA ASP A 96 8.11 1.32 -4.27
C ASP A 96 9.41 0.61 -4.68
N ALA A 97 10.44 1.36 -5.07
CA ALA A 97 11.70 0.80 -5.52
C ALA A 97 12.55 0.30 -4.35
N LEU A 98 13.10 -0.90 -4.50
CA LEU A 98 14.07 -1.42 -3.55
C LEU A 98 15.44 -0.81 -3.87
N VAL A 99 15.88 0.14 -3.04
CA VAL A 99 17.25 0.66 -3.11
C VAL A 99 18.19 -0.30 -2.38
N THR A 100 19.07 -0.94 -3.14
CA THR A 100 20.09 -1.87 -2.63
C THR A 100 21.03 -1.18 -1.63
N ALA A 101 21.61 -1.95 -0.71
CA ALA A 101 22.57 -1.42 0.27
C ALA A 101 23.76 -0.73 -0.43
N LEU A 102 24.29 -1.37 -1.48
CA LEU A 102 25.39 -0.83 -2.29
C LEU A 102 25.03 0.51 -2.96
N ALA A 103 23.82 0.65 -3.49
CA ALA A 103 23.37 1.92 -4.07
C ALA A 103 23.25 3.03 -3.00
N ARG A 104 22.83 2.72 -1.77
CA ARG A 104 22.78 3.71 -0.68
C ARG A 104 24.17 4.14 -0.23
N ASP A 105 25.10 3.19 -0.15
CA ASP A 105 26.49 3.47 0.22
C ASP A 105 27.19 4.32 -0.84
N GLU A 106 26.95 4.01 -2.12
CA GLU A 106 27.48 4.80 -3.23
C GLU A 106 26.88 6.22 -3.26
N ALA A 107 25.57 6.35 -3.07
CA ALA A 107 24.92 7.66 -3.01
C ALA A 107 25.49 8.51 -1.86
N ARG A 108 25.72 7.90 -0.68
CA ARG A 108 26.38 8.58 0.45
C ARG A 108 27.81 9.01 0.11
N ARG A 109 28.61 8.12 -0.47
CA ARG A 109 30.01 8.38 -0.84
C ARG A 109 30.15 9.55 -1.81
N ARG A 110 29.20 9.69 -2.73
CA ARG A 110 29.19 10.70 -3.80
C ARG A 110 28.31 11.91 -3.49
N SER A 111 27.78 12.01 -2.26
CA SER A 111 26.83 13.05 -1.85
C SER A 111 25.61 13.18 -2.78
N ILE A 112 25.15 12.07 -3.37
CA ILE A 112 23.97 12.04 -4.22
C ILE A 112 22.72 11.98 -3.34
N GLU A 113 21.82 12.95 -3.50
CA GLU A 113 20.55 13.00 -2.80
C GLU A 113 19.54 12.07 -3.50
N LEU A 114 19.11 11.01 -2.80
CA LEU A 114 18.06 10.11 -3.28
C LEU A 114 16.69 10.74 -2.99
N THR A 115 16.08 11.36 -4.01
CA THR A 115 14.77 12.01 -3.89
C THR A 115 13.69 11.06 -4.35
N SER A 116 12.71 10.76 -3.50
CA SER A 116 11.57 9.95 -3.93
C SER A 116 10.79 10.69 -5.04
N THR A 117 10.72 10.13 -6.24
CA THR A 117 9.87 10.65 -7.31
C THR A 117 8.58 9.84 -7.34
N GLY A 118 7.45 10.53 -7.42
CA GLY A 118 6.13 9.93 -7.57
C GLY A 118 6.08 9.10 -8.84
N GLY A 119 6.35 7.81 -8.68
CA GLY A 119 6.37 6.81 -9.74
C GLY A 119 6.24 5.40 -9.18
N GLY A 120 5.66 5.26 -7.98
CA GLY A 120 5.12 3.97 -7.55
C GLY A 120 3.93 3.66 -8.45
N GLY A 121 3.77 2.41 -8.87
CA GLY A 121 2.65 2.03 -9.73
C GLY A 121 1.32 2.61 -9.22
N ALA A 122 0.46 3.07 -10.13
CA ALA A 122 -0.84 3.64 -9.81
C ALA A 122 -1.62 2.76 -8.81
N LEU A 123 -1.67 3.16 -7.54
CA LEU A 123 -2.45 2.50 -6.50
C LEU A 123 -3.94 2.65 -6.81
N ARG A 124 -4.71 1.59 -6.55
CA ARG A 124 -6.17 1.64 -6.49
C ARG A 124 -6.56 2.06 -5.08
N VAL A 125 -7.09 3.27 -4.95
CA VAL A 125 -7.49 3.85 -3.66
C VAL A 125 -9.00 3.83 -3.58
N ALA A 126 -9.57 3.06 -2.66
CA ALA A 126 -10.96 3.21 -2.28
C ALA A 126 -11.08 4.40 -1.32
N LEU A 127 -11.95 5.35 -1.63
CA LEU A 127 -12.07 6.60 -0.88
C LEU A 127 -13.54 6.82 -0.53
N GLY A 128 -13.82 7.13 0.74
CA GLY A 128 -15.16 7.41 1.20
C GLY A 128 -15.21 8.41 2.35
N SER A 129 -16.35 9.06 2.54
CA SER A 129 -16.58 9.99 3.65
C SER A 129 -18.04 10.06 4.05
N ASP A 130 -18.29 10.51 5.27
CA ASP A 130 -19.58 11.14 5.59
C ASP A 130 -19.60 12.61 5.13
N HIS A 131 -20.69 13.29 5.45
CA HIS A 131 -20.89 14.72 5.19
C HIS A 131 -19.85 15.61 5.90
N GLY A 132 -19.35 15.21 7.06
CA GLY A 132 -18.30 15.93 7.79
C GLY A 132 -16.92 15.82 7.16
N GLY A 133 -16.71 14.86 6.24
CA GLY A 133 -15.47 14.67 5.51
C GLY A 133 -15.54 14.99 4.01
N PHE A 134 -16.69 15.45 3.50
CA PHE A 134 -16.94 15.60 2.06
C PHE A 134 -15.93 16.51 1.34
N GLU A 135 -15.68 17.71 1.88
CA GLU A 135 -14.73 18.66 1.27
C GLU A 135 -13.31 18.09 1.23
N LEU A 136 -12.82 17.56 2.36
CA LEU A 136 -11.48 16.98 2.44
C LEU A 136 -11.34 15.75 1.53
N LYS A 137 -12.39 14.93 1.40
CA LYS A 137 -12.42 13.81 0.45
C LYS A 137 -12.21 14.29 -0.98
N GLY A 138 -12.91 15.35 -1.40
CA GLY A 138 -12.76 15.91 -2.76
C GLY A 138 -11.33 16.37 -3.05
N LEU A 139 -10.70 17.07 -2.10
CA LEU A 139 -9.31 17.52 -2.22
C LEU A 139 -8.33 16.34 -2.28
N LEU A 140 -8.55 15.31 -1.47
CA LEU A 140 -7.75 14.09 -1.51
C LEU A 140 -7.90 13.35 -2.84
N ALA A 141 -9.12 13.20 -3.35
CA ALA A 141 -9.39 12.56 -4.63
C ALA A 141 -8.65 13.25 -5.77
N ALA A 142 -8.71 14.58 -5.84
CA ALA A 142 -8.01 15.39 -6.82
C ALA A 142 -6.48 15.18 -6.73
N GLN A 143 -5.91 15.36 -5.53
CA GLN A 143 -4.46 15.24 -5.34
C GLN A 143 -3.94 13.82 -5.68
N LEU A 144 -4.67 12.78 -5.30
CA LEU A 144 -4.28 11.39 -5.57
C LEU A 144 -4.36 11.09 -7.07
N THR A 145 -5.35 11.63 -7.76
CA THR A 145 -5.49 11.50 -9.21
C THR A 145 -4.35 12.22 -9.94
N GLU A 146 -3.99 13.44 -9.51
CA GLU A 146 -2.83 14.18 -10.03
C GLU A 146 -1.52 13.42 -9.81
N GLN A 147 -1.40 12.68 -8.71
CA GLN A 147 -0.27 11.80 -8.41
C GLN A 147 -0.28 10.48 -9.21
N GLY A 148 -1.26 10.28 -10.09
CA GLY A 148 -1.38 9.11 -10.96
C GLY A 148 -2.00 7.89 -10.30
N HIS A 149 -2.64 8.03 -9.13
CA HIS A 149 -3.39 6.95 -8.51
C HIS A 149 -4.80 6.81 -9.13
N ARG A 150 -5.37 5.60 -9.03
CA ARG A 150 -6.75 5.32 -9.45
C ARG A 150 -7.66 5.43 -8.24
N VAL A 151 -8.40 6.52 -8.15
CA VAL A 151 -9.35 6.76 -7.04
C VAL A 151 -10.72 6.18 -7.40
N HIS A 152 -11.25 5.34 -6.52
CA HIS A 152 -12.64 4.90 -6.54
C HIS A 152 -13.37 5.61 -5.39
N ASP A 153 -14.09 6.68 -5.73
CA ASP A 153 -14.89 7.45 -4.79
C ASP A 153 -16.23 6.74 -4.54
N LEU A 154 -16.41 6.26 -3.31
CA LEU A 154 -17.58 5.52 -2.84
C LEU A 154 -18.61 6.43 -2.15
N GLY A 155 -18.43 7.75 -2.23
CA GLY A 155 -19.30 8.75 -1.64
C GLY A 155 -18.86 9.18 -0.24
N THR A 156 -19.60 10.05 0.45
CA THR A 156 -20.78 10.76 -0.05
C THR A 156 -20.45 11.73 -1.20
N HIS A 157 -21.46 12.13 -1.97
CA HIS A 157 -21.30 13.00 -3.14
C HIS A 157 -21.83 14.42 -2.93
N ASP A 158 -22.32 14.72 -1.73
CA ASP A 158 -22.76 16.05 -1.30
C ASP A 158 -22.59 16.22 0.22
N GLU A 159 -22.95 17.40 0.72
CA GLU A 159 -22.89 17.75 2.14
C GLU A 159 -24.13 17.33 2.94
N GLN A 160 -25.06 16.57 2.33
CA GLN A 160 -26.27 16.16 3.05
C GLN A 160 -25.91 15.19 4.18
N PRO A 161 -26.55 15.30 5.35
CA PRO A 161 -26.31 14.40 6.46
C PRO A 161 -26.48 12.93 6.05
N VAL A 162 -25.46 12.15 6.33
CA VAL A 162 -25.38 10.71 6.06
C VAL A 162 -24.59 10.01 7.16
N ASP A 163 -24.72 8.69 7.22
CA ASP A 163 -24.11 7.85 8.25
C ASP A 163 -22.74 7.32 7.80
N TYR A 164 -21.67 7.70 8.52
CA TYR A 164 -20.31 7.25 8.22
C TYR A 164 -20.10 5.72 8.13
N PRO A 165 -20.83 4.84 8.86
CA PRO A 165 -20.60 3.39 8.77
C PRO A 165 -20.80 2.84 7.36
N ASP A 166 -21.75 3.37 6.59
CA ASP A 166 -22.07 2.86 5.25
C ASP A 166 -20.88 3.03 4.30
N PHE A 167 -20.28 4.22 4.29
CA PHE A 167 -19.11 4.54 3.48
C PHE A 167 -17.85 3.86 3.99
N ALA A 168 -17.65 3.82 5.31
CA ALA A 168 -16.49 3.16 5.91
C ALA A 168 -16.48 1.64 5.61
N VAL A 169 -17.64 0.98 5.67
CA VAL A 169 -17.79 -0.44 5.31
C VAL A 169 -17.60 -0.66 3.81
N ALA A 170 -18.10 0.23 2.96
CA ALA A 170 -17.88 0.15 1.51
C ALA A 170 -16.38 0.20 1.16
N VAL A 171 -15.65 1.18 1.69
CA VAL A 171 -14.19 1.29 1.52
C VAL A 171 -13.47 0.07 2.05
N ALA A 172 -13.84 -0.37 3.26
CA ALA A 172 -13.23 -1.53 3.92
C ALA A 172 -13.41 -2.82 3.09
N ARG A 173 -14.57 -3.03 2.48
CA ARG A 173 -14.83 -4.19 1.60
C ARG A 173 -13.97 -4.19 0.34
N GLU A 174 -13.84 -3.04 -0.34
CA GLU A 174 -12.94 -2.93 -1.50
C GLU A 174 -11.51 -3.38 -1.17
N VAL A 175 -11.01 -3.01 0.01
CA VAL A 175 -9.67 -3.38 0.49
C VAL A 175 -9.60 -4.86 0.87
N ALA A 176 -10.56 -5.37 1.65
CA ALA A 176 -10.58 -6.76 2.09
C ALA A 176 -10.64 -7.74 0.90
N GLU A 177 -11.41 -7.39 -0.13
CA GLU A 177 -11.63 -8.19 -1.32
C GLU A 177 -10.53 -7.99 -2.38
N GLY A 178 -9.60 -7.05 -2.17
CA GLY A 178 -8.46 -6.79 -3.04
C GLY A 178 -8.80 -6.03 -4.32
N ARG A 179 -9.99 -5.41 -4.39
CA ARG A 179 -10.38 -4.48 -5.46
C ARG A 179 -9.66 -3.13 -5.34
N ALA A 180 -9.34 -2.72 -4.11
CA ALA A 180 -8.43 -1.62 -3.81
C ALA A 180 -7.15 -2.12 -3.13
N ASP A 181 -6.06 -1.40 -3.33
CA ASP A 181 -4.78 -1.65 -2.66
C ASP A 181 -4.74 -1.01 -1.27
N VAL A 182 -5.50 0.06 -1.08
CA VAL A 182 -5.59 0.86 0.15
C VAL A 182 -6.94 1.57 0.23
N GLY A 183 -7.41 1.78 1.45
CA GLY A 183 -8.63 2.54 1.73
C GLY A 183 -8.35 3.85 2.46
N LEU A 184 -9.13 4.88 2.16
CA LEU A 184 -9.15 6.17 2.84
C LEU A 184 -10.59 6.47 3.27
N CYS A 185 -10.82 6.69 4.56
CA CYS A 185 -12.12 7.13 5.07
C CYS A 185 -11.99 8.50 5.74
N VAL A 186 -12.92 9.40 5.49
CA VAL A 186 -12.96 10.71 6.16
C VAL A 186 -14.32 10.88 6.84
N ASP A 187 -14.34 11.07 8.16
CA ASP A 187 -15.56 11.51 8.84
C ASP A 187 -15.27 12.77 9.65
N GLY A 188 -16.23 13.28 10.43
CA GLY A 188 -15.99 14.46 11.28
C GLY A 188 -14.71 14.37 12.14
N ALA A 189 -14.45 13.22 12.78
CA ALA A 189 -13.32 13.01 13.70
C ALA A 189 -12.33 11.87 13.30
N GLY A 190 -12.66 11.10 12.28
CA GLY A 190 -11.98 9.89 11.82
C GLY A 190 -12.21 8.64 12.69
N ILE A 191 -12.80 8.80 13.89
CA ILE A 191 -12.92 7.73 14.90
C ILE A 191 -14.00 6.73 14.50
N GLY A 192 -15.18 7.23 14.11
CA GLY A 192 -16.33 6.37 13.78
C GLY A 192 -16.03 5.46 12.60
N SER A 193 -15.47 6.03 11.53
CA SER A 193 -15.06 5.29 10.34
C SER A 193 -14.00 4.24 10.66
N ALA A 194 -13.05 4.53 11.56
CA ALA A 194 -12.07 3.52 11.99
C ALA A 194 -12.75 2.35 12.71
N MET A 195 -13.68 2.64 13.61
CA MET A 195 -14.42 1.61 14.34
C MET A 195 -15.25 0.74 13.39
N ALA A 196 -15.97 1.36 12.44
CA ALA A 196 -16.81 0.65 11.46
C ALA A 196 -15.98 -0.16 10.47
N ALA A 197 -14.93 0.42 9.89
CA ALA A 197 -14.07 -0.26 8.92
C ALA A 197 -13.36 -1.48 9.53
N ASN A 198 -12.91 -1.38 10.80
CA ASN A 198 -12.31 -2.51 11.52
C ASN A 198 -13.28 -3.66 11.85
N LYS A 199 -14.59 -3.52 11.58
CA LYS A 199 -15.53 -4.66 11.65
C LYS A 199 -15.51 -5.54 10.41
N VAL A 200 -14.81 -5.14 9.35
CA VAL A 200 -14.66 -5.94 8.13
C VAL A 200 -13.41 -6.82 8.27
N PRO A 201 -13.54 -8.16 8.23
CA PRO A 201 -12.39 -9.04 8.37
C PRO A 201 -11.28 -8.76 7.35
N GLY A 202 -10.03 -8.74 7.81
CA GLY A 202 -8.86 -8.43 6.99
C GLY A 202 -8.56 -6.94 6.83
N VAL A 203 -9.38 -6.05 7.43
CA VAL A 203 -9.13 -4.61 7.48
C VAL A 203 -8.45 -4.24 8.78
N ARG A 204 -7.46 -3.34 8.66
CA ARG A 204 -6.73 -2.71 9.74
C ARG A 204 -6.76 -1.21 9.49
N ALA A 205 -7.82 -0.58 9.96
CA ALA A 205 -8.07 0.85 9.85
C ALA A 205 -7.42 1.60 11.02
N ALA A 206 -6.66 2.64 10.71
CA ALA A 206 -5.98 3.49 11.69
C ALA A 206 -6.42 4.94 11.55
N ASN A 207 -6.99 5.51 12.61
CA ASN A 207 -7.26 6.95 12.68
C ASN A 207 -5.95 7.69 12.99
N CYS A 208 -5.50 8.55 12.08
CA CYS A 208 -4.25 9.29 12.23
C CYS A 208 -4.48 10.79 12.12
N ASN A 209 -3.96 11.55 13.08
CA ASN A 209 -3.99 13.02 13.08
C ASN A 209 -2.59 13.64 12.93
N SER A 210 -1.56 12.83 12.64
CA SER A 210 -0.19 13.29 12.42
C SER A 210 0.59 12.34 11.52
N VAL A 211 1.61 12.88 10.84
CA VAL A 211 2.52 12.13 9.97
C VAL A 211 3.22 10.98 10.73
N ALA A 212 3.58 11.21 11.99
CA ALA A 212 4.22 10.20 12.84
C ALA A 212 3.31 8.99 13.06
N LEU A 213 2.02 9.22 13.35
CA LEU A 213 1.05 8.14 13.51
C LEU A 213 0.77 7.42 12.20
N ALA A 214 0.70 8.14 11.07
CA ALA A 214 0.52 7.54 9.74
C ALA A 214 1.63 6.55 9.40
N ARG A 215 2.89 6.94 9.65
CA ARG A 215 4.06 6.07 9.48
C ARG A 215 3.99 4.86 10.40
N ASN A 216 3.72 5.10 11.68
CA ASN A 216 3.62 4.02 12.67
C ASN A 216 2.53 3.00 12.32
N ALA A 217 1.35 3.47 11.89
CA ALA A 217 0.24 2.63 11.46
C ALA A 217 0.66 1.67 10.33
N ARG A 218 1.40 2.17 9.34
CA ARG A 218 1.93 1.37 8.23
C ARG A 218 3.03 0.42 8.69
N GLU A 219 4.05 0.92 9.38
CA GLU A 219 5.25 0.15 9.72
C GLU A 219 4.98 -0.95 10.75
N HIS A 220 4.14 -0.66 11.75
CA HIS A 220 3.96 -1.53 12.91
C HIS A 220 2.67 -2.35 12.87
N ASN A 221 1.63 -1.85 12.20
CA ASN A 221 0.31 -2.48 12.22
C ASN A 221 -0.15 -2.94 10.83
N TYR A 222 0.66 -2.70 9.80
CA TYR A 222 0.34 -3.02 8.41
C TYR A 222 -1.05 -2.52 8.02
N ALA A 223 -1.37 -1.31 8.48
CA ALA A 223 -2.65 -0.67 8.25
C ALA A 223 -2.89 -0.54 6.74
N ASN A 224 -4.05 -1.00 6.29
CA ASN A 224 -4.49 -0.98 4.90
C ASN A 224 -5.67 -0.02 4.67
N VAL A 225 -6.22 0.55 5.74
CA VAL A 225 -7.16 1.65 5.70
C VAL A 225 -6.65 2.78 6.60
N LEU A 226 -6.66 4.01 6.10
CA LEU A 226 -6.40 5.22 6.89
C LEU A 226 -7.73 5.94 7.10
N THR A 227 -7.97 6.42 8.32
CA THR A 227 -9.09 7.31 8.60
C THR A 227 -8.61 8.66 9.09
N LEU A 228 -9.35 9.71 8.71
CA LEU A 228 -9.05 11.10 9.02
C LEU A 228 -10.30 11.82 9.54
N GLY A 229 -10.09 12.80 10.42
CA GLY A 229 -11.13 13.72 10.85
C GLY A 229 -11.16 14.98 10.00
N GLY A 230 -12.15 15.12 9.12
CA GLY A 230 -12.33 16.29 8.25
C GLY A 230 -12.51 17.61 9.01
N ARG A 231 -12.99 17.56 10.25
CA ARG A 231 -13.13 18.74 11.13
C ARG A 231 -12.02 18.85 12.19
N MET A 232 -11.10 17.89 12.22
CA MET A 232 -10.06 17.78 13.26
C MET A 232 -8.65 18.01 12.73
N VAL A 233 -8.44 17.84 11.43
CA VAL A 233 -7.13 17.92 10.79
C VAL A 233 -7.18 18.95 9.67
N GLU A 234 -6.28 19.93 9.74
CA GLU A 234 -6.11 20.91 8.67
C GLU A 234 -5.77 20.24 7.34
N THR A 235 -6.34 20.72 6.25
CA THR A 235 -6.19 20.14 4.91
C THR A 235 -4.73 19.88 4.53
N ALA A 236 -3.85 20.87 4.73
CA ALA A 236 -2.42 20.71 4.41
C ALA A 236 -1.78 19.55 5.19
N ALA A 237 -2.10 19.42 6.48
CA ALA A 237 -1.61 18.33 7.31
C ALA A 237 -2.22 16.98 6.89
N ALA A 238 -3.50 16.94 6.51
CA ALA A 238 -4.15 15.74 6.01
C ALA A 238 -3.48 15.21 4.73
N LEU A 239 -3.11 16.09 3.81
CA LEU A 239 -2.37 15.72 2.59
C LEU A 239 -1.00 15.12 2.91
N GLU A 240 -0.27 15.68 3.89
CA GLU A 240 1.01 15.14 4.35
C GLU A 240 0.84 13.78 5.03
N ILE A 241 -0.20 13.62 5.85
CA ILE A 241 -0.55 12.36 6.52
C ILE A 241 -0.82 11.27 5.48
N VAL A 242 -1.62 11.56 4.45
CA VAL A 242 -1.94 10.62 3.38
C VAL A 242 -0.69 10.26 2.59
N ARG A 243 0.13 11.26 2.23
CA ARG A 243 1.42 11.01 1.55
C ARG A 243 2.32 10.10 2.38
N ALA A 244 2.43 10.36 3.67
CA ALA A 244 3.21 9.54 4.58
C ALA A 244 2.66 8.12 4.68
N PHE A 245 1.34 7.95 4.81
CA PHE A 245 0.70 6.65 4.87
C PHE A 245 0.94 5.82 3.60
N LEU A 246 0.71 6.41 2.43
CA LEU A 246 0.88 5.73 1.14
C LEU A 246 2.34 5.41 0.83
N GLY A 247 3.25 6.32 1.21
CA GLY A 247 4.68 6.18 0.97
C GLY A 247 5.42 5.30 1.97
N THR A 248 4.81 4.94 3.10
CA THR A 248 5.49 4.15 4.13
C THR A 248 5.30 2.65 3.91
N PRO A 249 6.39 1.88 3.74
CA PRO A 249 6.32 0.43 3.60
C PRO A 249 6.00 -0.25 4.94
N PHE A 250 5.58 -1.51 4.86
CA PHE A 250 5.45 -2.35 6.05
C PHE A 250 6.82 -2.60 6.69
N GLY A 251 6.85 -2.51 8.02
CA GLY A 251 8.08 -2.65 8.81
C GLY A 251 8.44 -4.10 9.13
N ALA A 252 9.38 -4.25 10.07
CA ALA A 252 10.03 -5.52 10.40
C ALA A 252 9.07 -6.69 10.73
N GLN A 253 9.54 -7.91 10.48
CA GLN A 253 8.78 -9.15 10.67
C GLN A 253 8.22 -9.35 12.08
N ARG A 254 8.88 -8.82 13.13
CA ARG A 254 8.36 -8.87 14.51
C ARG A 254 6.96 -8.23 14.65
N HIS A 255 6.67 -7.23 13.83
CA HIS A 255 5.37 -6.56 13.79
C HIS A 255 4.32 -7.46 13.13
N GLY A 256 4.71 -8.19 12.08
CA GLY A 256 3.87 -9.19 11.42
C GLY A 256 3.30 -10.26 12.35
N LEU A 257 4.02 -10.66 13.40
CA LEU A 257 3.49 -11.58 14.43
C LEU A 257 2.32 -10.96 15.22
N ARG A 258 2.35 -9.66 15.48
CA ARG A 258 1.25 -8.95 16.17
C ARG A 258 0.08 -8.72 15.22
N VAL A 259 0.37 -8.39 13.97
CA VAL A 259 -0.64 -8.30 12.91
C VAL A 259 -1.37 -9.63 12.74
N ALA A 260 -0.66 -10.76 12.73
CA ALA A 260 -1.29 -12.08 12.65
C ALA A 260 -2.19 -12.39 13.87
N LYS A 261 -1.87 -11.85 15.06
CA LYS A 261 -2.75 -11.95 16.24
C LYS A 261 -4.00 -11.10 16.08
N ILE A 262 -3.90 -9.90 15.49
CA ILE A 262 -5.04 -9.03 15.18
C ILE A 262 -5.94 -9.72 14.17
N ASP A 263 -5.39 -10.19 13.05
CA ASP A 263 -6.16 -10.85 11.98
C ASP A 263 -6.91 -12.09 12.51
N ALA A 264 -6.34 -12.80 13.49
CA ALA A 264 -6.98 -13.95 14.13
C ALA A 264 -8.21 -13.60 14.98
N LEU A 265 -8.38 -12.35 15.45
CA LEU A 265 -9.52 -11.94 16.27
C LEU A 265 -10.84 -11.98 15.49
N ASP A 266 -10.82 -11.60 14.22
CA ASP A 266 -12.01 -11.53 13.37
C ASP A 266 -12.17 -12.75 12.46
N GLY A 267 -11.43 -13.83 12.74
CA GLY A 267 -11.44 -15.08 11.98
C GLY A 267 -10.77 -14.99 10.60
N SER A 268 -10.13 -13.87 10.27
CA SER A 268 -9.36 -13.73 9.03
C SER A 268 -8.03 -14.48 9.14
N ALA A 269 -7.80 -15.48 8.29
CA ALA A 269 -6.48 -16.12 8.21
C ALA A 269 -5.46 -15.10 7.66
N PRO A 270 -4.22 -15.05 8.19
CA PRO A 270 -3.22 -14.10 7.72
C PRO A 270 -2.96 -14.34 6.22
N ARG A 271 -3.19 -13.31 5.38
CA ARG A 271 -2.70 -13.32 4.00
C ARG A 271 -1.17 -13.44 4.08
N ARG A 272 -0.62 -14.51 3.49
CA ARG A 272 0.83 -14.77 3.44
C ARG A 272 1.57 -13.49 3.04
N ALA A 273 2.47 -13.01 3.90
CA ALA A 273 3.52 -12.10 3.45
C ALA A 273 4.34 -12.84 2.37
N PRO A 274 4.77 -12.17 1.29
CA PRO A 274 5.69 -12.78 0.34
C PRO A 274 6.98 -13.11 1.10
N ILE A 275 7.19 -14.40 1.33
CA ILE A 275 8.41 -14.92 1.93
C ILE A 275 9.47 -14.83 0.84
N SER A 276 10.38 -13.86 0.95
CA SER A 276 11.65 -13.90 0.23
C SER A 276 12.48 -15.02 0.86
N SER A 277 12.47 -16.20 0.25
CA SER A 277 13.37 -17.30 0.60
C SER A 277 14.80 -16.94 0.18
N HIS A 278 15.71 -16.86 1.15
CA HIS A 278 17.14 -17.14 0.94
C HIS A 278 17.38 -18.64 1.11
#